data_AF-N6TZP8-F1
#
_entry.id   AF-N6TZP8-F1
#
_cell.length_a   1.000
_cell.length_b   1.000
_cell.length_c   1.000
_cell.angle_alpha   90.00
_cell.angle_beta   90.00
_cell.angle_gamma   90.00
#
_symmetry.space_group_name_H-M   'P 1'
#
loop_
_entity.id
_entity.type
_entity.pdbx_description
1 polymer ?
#
loop_
_entity_poly.entity_id
_entity_poly.type
_entity_poly.pdbx_seq_one_letter_code
_entity_poly.pdbx_strand_id
1 'polypeptide(L)'
;MAGDLRKVSDDIKFVEEFELDKSEELNGLILNELYLPKELLLEILSNLRAQDVMKCSLVCKTWFNLTRSTALWKSIYFKQEQRKKVPNLPWYVFYCHLSSDYFRNVIKNGNGELLFKHWEILRNQGDQFGVEKVPTGSDPLPADIPEFHGQTSCFVTSYEYCIKYQKFDVSSKPLLSYIIQKYRPILYASEWYTGRFDCSCIYELSLACLPPCEKSDPKKLLKHKRYQKSVSGTAGLDHTHWEKKELFYETYPDDLATIAFIHQGKDQQFWKGRYGSKMAGGVLKFVFESIQPSPDDLSTEEL
;
A
#
# COMPACT_ATOMS: atom_id res chain seq x y z
N MET A 1 -45.36 -53.87 0.34
CA MET A 1 -44.15 -53.97 1.18
C MET A 1 -43.80 -52.58 1.66
N ALA A 2 -44.32 -52.20 2.84
CA ALA A 2 -43.95 -50.96 3.51
C ALA A 2 -42.65 -51.23 4.27
N GLY A 3 -41.59 -50.49 3.94
CA GLY A 3 -40.31 -50.57 4.63
C GLY A 3 -40.32 -49.67 5.86
N ASP A 4 -40.09 -50.27 7.03
CA ASP A 4 -39.99 -49.58 8.31
C ASP A 4 -38.89 -48.50 8.30
N LEU A 5 -39.28 -47.27 8.65
CA LEU A 5 -38.37 -46.20 9.04
C LEU A 5 -37.76 -46.56 10.39
N ARG A 6 -36.45 -46.84 10.41
CA ARG A 6 -35.71 -46.98 11.67
C ARG A 6 -35.74 -45.65 12.40
N LYS A 7 -36.38 -45.62 13.58
CA LYS A 7 -36.22 -44.54 14.56
C LYS A 7 -34.74 -44.40 14.89
N VAL A 8 -34.18 -43.23 14.61
CA VAL A 8 -32.88 -42.82 15.15
C VAL A 8 -33.09 -42.65 16.65
N SER A 9 -32.25 -43.31 17.42
CA SER A 9 -32.21 -43.22 18.89
C SER A 9 -32.01 -41.76 19.31
N ASP A 10 -32.84 -41.27 20.23
CA ASP A 10 -32.75 -39.93 20.84
C ASP A 10 -31.55 -39.76 21.81
N ASP A 11 -30.68 -40.76 21.93
CA ASP A 11 -29.52 -40.69 22.82
C ASP A 11 -28.27 -40.17 22.10
N ILE A 12 -28.28 -38.88 21.73
CA ILE A 12 -27.03 -38.14 21.58
C ILE A 12 -26.63 -37.67 22.98
N LYS A 13 -25.85 -38.51 23.68
CA LYS A 13 -25.18 -38.07 24.91
C LYS A 13 -24.07 -37.09 24.51
N PHE A 14 -24.23 -35.83 24.90
CA PHE A 14 -23.10 -34.91 24.97
C PHE A 14 -22.06 -35.54 25.90
N VAL A 15 -20.84 -35.68 25.39
CA VAL A 15 -19.71 -36.21 26.16
C VAL A 15 -19.55 -35.36 27.41
N GLU A 16 -19.37 -36.05 28.54
CA GLU A 16 -19.22 -35.52 29.89
C GLU A 16 -18.36 -34.26 29.93
N GLU A 17 -18.76 -33.36 30.83
CA GLU A 17 -18.02 -32.16 31.24
C GLU A 17 -16.54 -32.53 31.41
N PHE A 18 -15.68 -32.01 30.52
CA PHE A 18 -14.25 -32.21 30.62
C PHE A 18 -13.80 -31.61 31.95
N GLU A 19 -13.47 -32.46 32.94
CA GLU A 19 -12.81 -32.02 34.15
C GLU A 19 -11.42 -31.48 33.77
N LEU A 20 -11.35 -30.16 33.65
CA LEU A 20 -10.11 -29.44 33.44
C LEU A 20 -9.25 -29.57 34.70
N ASP A 21 -8.03 -30.06 34.52
CA ASP A 21 -7.03 -30.08 35.59
C ASP A 21 -6.80 -28.63 36.08
N LYS A 22 -6.98 -28.41 37.38
CA LYS A 22 -6.89 -27.07 38.02
C LYS A 22 -5.49 -26.45 37.89
N SER A 23 -4.49 -27.21 37.45
CA SER A 23 -3.17 -26.70 37.10
C SER A 23 -3.17 -25.82 35.83
N GLU A 24 -4.25 -25.83 35.04
CA GLU A 24 -4.42 -25.09 33.78
C GLU A 24 -5.31 -23.82 33.88
N GLU A 25 -5.64 -23.33 35.08
CA GLU A 25 -6.54 -22.17 35.30
C GLU A 25 -6.10 -20.86 34.58
N LEU A 26 -4.90 -20.81 34.00
CA LEU A 26 -4.35 -19.68 33.24
C LEU A 26 -3.83 -20.07 31.83
N ASN A 27 -4.35 -21.14 31.22
CA ASN A 27 -3.94 -21.58 29.88
C ASN A 27 -4.45 -20.68 28.74
N GLY A 28 -5.35 -19.73 29.02
CA GLY A 28 -5.95 -18.82 28.03
C GLY A 28 -7.00 -19.45 27.12
N LEU A 29 -7.41 -20.68 27.36
CA LEU A 29 -8.46 -21.39 26.61
C LEU A 29 -9.82 -21.35 27.32
N ILE A 30 -9.85 -21.01 28.61
CA ILE A 30 -11.09 -20.90 29.38
C ILE A 30 -11.56 -19.44 29.34
N LEU A 31 -12.76 -19.19 28.80
CA LEU A 31 -13.44 -17.89 28.84
C LEU A 31 -14.83 -18.07 29.48
N ASN A 32 -15.12 -17.34 30.56
CA ASN A 32 -16.37 -17.46 31.33
C ASN A 32 -16.68 -18.92 31.74
N GLU A 33 -15.69 -19.61 32.33
CA GLU A 33 -15.78 -21.02 32.73
C GLU A 33 -16.03 -22.02 31.58
N LEU A 34 -15.96 -21.56 30.31
CA LEU A 34 -16.11 -22.40 29.14
C LEU A 34 -14.76 -22.65 28.49
N TYR A 35 -14.42 -23.92 28.32
CA TYR A 35 -13.28 -24.32 27.50
C TYR A 35 -13.56 -24.04 26.01
N LEU A 36 -12.70 -23.23 25.39
CA LEU A 36 -12.74 -22.94 23.97
C LEU A 36 -11.55 -23.60 23.28
N PRO A 37 -11.80 -24.52 22.33
CA PRO A 37 -10.77 -25.01 21.41
C PRO A 37 -10.07 -23.86 20.70
N LYS A 38 -8.79 -24.07 20.35
CA LYS A 38 -7.96 -23.07 19.68
C LYS A 38 -8.61 -22.55 18.40
N GLU A 39 -9.32 -23.41 17.68
CA GLU A 39 -10.03 -23.10 16.44
C GLU A 39 -11.13 -22.07 16.67
N LEU A 40 -11.88 -22.17 17.78
CA LEU A 40 -12.91 -21.20 18.13
C LEU A 40 -12.29 -19.86 18.54
N LEU A 41 -11.18 -19.89 19.28
CA LEU A 41 -10.45 -18.65 19.61
C LEU A 41 -9.88 -17.98 18.36
N LEU A 42 -9.33 -18.73 17.41
CA LEU A 42 -8.88 -18.19 16.12
C LEU A 42 -10.04 -17.54 15.37
N GLU A 43 -11.21 -18.19 15.34
CA GLU A 43 -12.40 -17.62 14.70
C GLU A 43 -12.84 -16.33 15.40
N ILE A 44 -12.90 -16.29 16.74
CA ILE A 44 -13.22 -15.08 17.51
C ILE A 44 -12.23 -13.96 17.20
N LEU A 45 -10.92 -14.24 17.32
CA LEU A 45 -9.85 -13.27 17.06
C LEU A 45 -9.86 -12.78 15.60
N SER A 46 -10.29 -13.62 14.65
CA SER A 46 -10.33 -13.24 13.23
C SER A 46 -11.36 -12.16 12.90
N ASN A 47 -12.29 -11.89 13.82
CA ASN A 47 -13.27 -10.81 13.69
C ASN A 47 -12.74 -9.46 14.23
N LEU A 48 -11.54 -9.43 14.79
CA LEU A 48 -10.89 -8.22 15.27
C LEU A 48 -10.09 -7.53 14.14
N ARG A 49 -9.85 -6.23 14.30
CA ARG A 49 -8.91 -5.50 13.42
C ARG A 49 -7.49 -5.99 13.69
N ALA A 50 -6.64 -5.98 12.65
CA ALA A 50 -5.23 -6.39 12.72
C ALA A 50 -4.46 -5.79 13.92
N GLN A 51 -4.67 -4.50 14.20
CA GLN A 51 -4.01 -3.82 15.32
C GLN A 51 -4.49 -4.32 16.69
N ASP A 52 -5.76 -4.73 16.81
CA ASP A 52 -6.35 -5.21 18.05
C ASP A 52 -5.97 -6.67 18.32
N VAL A 53 -5.83 -7.50 17.27
CA VAL A 53 -5.28 -8.86 17.37
C VAL A 53 -3.90 -8.85 18.03
N MET A 54 -3.02 -7.91 17.68
CA MET A 54 -1.69 -7.85 18.28
C MET A 54 -1.72 -7.45 19.76
N LYS A 55 -2.73 -6.71 20.23
CA LYS A 55 -2.91 -6.39 21.66
C LYS A 55 -3.32 -7.63 22.45
N CYS A 56 -4.10 -8.53 21.85
CA CYS A 56 -4.47 -9.82 22.44
C CYS A 56 -3.24 -10.70 22.77
N SER A 57 -2.09 -10.45 22.12
CA SER A 57 -0.85 -11.17 22.41
C SER A 57 -0.31 -10.93 23.83
N LEU A 58 -0.80 -9.90 24.53
CA LEU A 58 -0.40 -9.56 25.90
C LEU A 58 -1.23 -10.27 26.98
N VAL A 59 -2.27 -11.01 26.60
CA VAL A 59 -3.18 -11.69 27.55
C VAL A 59 -2.48 -12.86 28.23
N CYS A 60 -1.92 -13.78 27.44
CA CYS A 60 -1.18 -14.95 27.94
C CYS A 60 -0.31 -15.54 26.83
N LYS A 61 0.53 -16.55 27.17
CA LYS A 61 1.40 -17.25 26.21
C LYS A 61 0.61 -17.94 25.09
N THR A 62 -0.55 -18.51 25.40
CA THR A 62 -1.40 -19.16 24.39
C THR A 62 -1.91 -18.15 23.38
N TRP A 63 -2.43 -17.01 23.84
CA TRP A 63 -2.89 -15.94 22.95
C TRP A 63 -1.72 -15.29 22.18
N PHE A 64 -0.55 -15.18 22.79
CA PHE A 64 0.67 -14.75 22.09
C PHE A 64 0.99 -15.63 20.88
N ASN A 65 0.82 -16.96 21.00
CA ASN A 65 1.04 -17.90 19.90
C ASN A 65 -0.11 -17.86 18.89
N LEU A 66 -1.37 -17.85 19.35
CA LEU A 66 -2.55 -17.79 18.46
C LEU A 66 -2.55 -16.54 17.59
N THR A 67 -2.21 -15.38 18.16
CA THR A 67 -2.11 -14.09 17.44
C THR A 67 -0.99 -14.07 16.40
N ARG A 68 -0.08 -15.05 16.41
CA ARG A 68 1.00 -15.23 15.41
C ARG A 68 0.78 -16.45 14.51
N SER A 69 -0.38 -17.09 14.59
CA SER A 69 -0.74 -18.20 13.72
C SER A 69 -1.01 -17.69 12.30
N THR A 70 -0.34 -18.28 11.31
CA THR A 70 -0.63 -17.98 9.89
C THR A 70 -2.10 -18.23 9.54
N ALA A 71 -2.74 -19.24 10.14
CA ALA A 71 -4.15 -19.54 9.91
C ALA A 71 -5.07 -18.38 10.33
N LEU A 72 -4.79 -17.73 11.47
CA LEU A 72 -5.54 -16.55 11.93
C LEU A 72 -5.51 -15.44 10.87
N TRP A 73 -4.31 -15.10 10.41
CA TRP A 73 -4.11 -13.98 9.50
C TRP A 73 -4.63 -14.25 8.09
N LYS A 74 -4.54 -15.50 7.62
CA LYS A 74 -5.22 -15.95 6.40
C LYS A 74 -6.73 -15.76 6.52
N SER A 75 -7.34 -16.08 7.67
CA SER A 75 -8.78 -15.87 7.92
C SER A 75 -9.16 -14.39 7.92
N ILE A 76 -8.44 -13.54 8.66
CA ILE A 76 -8.68 -12.08 8.69
C ILE A 76 -8.58 -11.49 7.27
N TYR A 77 -7.51 -11.82 6.56
CA TYR A 77 -7.28 -11.36 5.20
C TYR A 77 -8.40 -11.80 4.24
N PHE A 78 -8.82 -13.06 4.31
CA PHE A 78 -9.90 -13.59 3.48
C PHE A 78 -11.22 -12.85 3.73
N LYS A 79 -11.59 -12.61 4.99
CA LYS A 79 -12.81 -11.88 5.37
C LYS A 79 -12.80 -10.43 4.89
N GLN A 80 -11.66 -9.75 5.00
CA GLN A 80 -11.55 -8.33 4.67
C GLN A 80 -11.43 -8.07 3.17
N GLU A 81 -10.62 -8.86 2.46
CA GLU A 81 -10.31 -8.61 1.04
C GLU A 81 -11.18 -9.45 0.09
N GLN A 82 -12.00 -10.39 0.60
CA GLN A 82 -12.89 -11.27 -0.18
C GLN A 82 -12.18 -11.97 -1.36
N ARG A 83 -10.91 -12.36 -1.15
CA ARG A 83 -10.06 -12.88 -2.23
C ARG A 83 -10.23 -14.38 -2.45
N LYS A 84 -10.26 -14.79 -3.72
CA LYS A 84 -10.35 -16.20 -4.12
C LYS A 84 -9.09 -17.01 -3.82
N LYS A 85 -7.92 -16.37 -3.74
CA LYS A 85 -6.63 -17.01 -3.45
C LYS A 85 -5.91 -16.28 -2.31
N VAL A 86 -5.60 -17.02 -1.25
CA VAL A 86 -4.82 -16.52 -0.11
C VAL A 86 -3.38 -16.99 -0.29
N PRO A 87 -2.38 -16.09 -0.33
CA PRO A 87 -0.99 -16.49 -0.51
C PRO A 87 -0.47 -17.22 0.73
N ASN A 88 0.49 -18.13 0.57
CA ASN A 88 1.11 -18.80 1.71
C ASN A 88 2.23 -17.94 2.30
N LEU A 89 1.86 -16.93 3.09
CA LEU A 89 2.83 -15.99 3.68
C LEU A 89 2.78 -16.05 5.21
N PRO A 90 3.89 -15.73 5.89
CA PRO A 90 3.88 -15.62 7.35
C PRO A 90 2.91 -14.56 7.86
N TRP A 91 2.42 -14.77 9.08
CA TRP A 91 1.50 -13.89 9.77
C TRP A 91 1.89 -12.40 9.75
N TYR A 92 3.18 -12.09 9.86
CA TYR A 92 3.67 -10.72 9.96
C TYR A 92 3.57 -9.95 8.64
N VAL A 93 3.54 -10.66 7.50
CA VAL A 93 3.33 -10.07 6.18
C VAL A 93 1.88 -9.62 6.03
N PHE A 94 0.94 -10.49 6.43
CA PHE A 94 -0.48 -10.14 6.51
C PHE A 94 -0.73 -9.02 7.52
N TYR A 95 -0.13 -9.08 8.71
CA TYR A 95 -0.23 -8.02 9.69
C TYR A 95 0.22 -6.68 9.11
N CYS A 96 1.39 -6.65 8.45
CA CYS A 96 1.89 -5.44 7.80
C CYS A 96 0.89 -4.91 6.75
N HIS A 97 0.34 -5.80 5.93
CA HIS A 97 -0.65 -5.45 4.91
C HIS A 97 -1.95 -4.87 5.48
N LEU A 98 -2.48 -5.48 6.54
CA LEU A 98 -3.79 -5.13 7.09
C LEU A 98 -3.73 -4.00 8.13
N SER A 99 -2.55 -3.70 8.67
CA SER A 99 -2.37 -2.67 9.72
C SER A 99 -1.75 -1.37 9.21
N SER A 100 -1.33 -1.30 7.95
CA SER A 100 -0.64 -0.16 7.36
C SER A 100 -1.10 0.15 5.94
N ASP A 101 -0.73 1.34 5.44
CA ASP A 101 -1.04 1.76 4.08
C ASP A 101 0.06 1.41 3.07
N TYR A 102 1.10 0.66 3.44
CA TYR A 102 2.29 0.47 2.59
C TYR A 102 1.98 -0.27 1.28
N PHE A 103 0.92 -1.07 1.28
CA PHE A 103 0.40 -1.79 0.12
C PHE A 103 -0.80 -1.11 -0.54
N ARG A 104 -1.18 0.06 0.00
CA ARG A 104 -2.16 1.01 -0.54
C ARG A 104 -1.41 2.28 -0.94
N ASN A 105 -2.13 3.30 -1.40
CA ASN A 105 -1.48 4.54 -1.80
C ASN A 105 -0.92 5.30 -0.58
N VAL A 106 0.40 5.54 -0.56
CA VAL A 106 1.06 6.35 0.48
C VAL A 106 1.25 7.82 0.09
N ILE A 107 0.93 8.21 -1.14
CA ILE A 107 0.97 9.60 -1.60
C ILE A 107 -0.16 10.39 -0.95
N LYS A 108 0.20 11.55 -0.39
CA LYS A 108 -0.75 12.48 0.22
C LYS A 108 -0.99 13.65 -0.73
N ASN A 109 -2.20 14.21 -0.74
CA ASN A 109 -2.52 15.38 -1.55
C ASN A 109 -2.14 15.19 -3.03
N GLY A 110 -2.52 14.04 -3.59
CA GLY A 110 -2.18 13.64 -4.96
C GLY A 110 -2.84 14.51 -6.04
N ASN A 111 -3.92 15.24 -5.69
CA ASN A 111 -4.69 16.08 -6.61
C ASN A 111 -4.47 17.58 -6.36
N GLY A 112 -3.67 17.96 -5.36
CA GLY A 112 -3.35 19.36 -5.07
C GLY A 112 -4.45 20.14 -4.36
N GLU A 113 -5.45 19.45 -3.80
CA GLU A 113 -6.56 20.07 -3.08
C GLU A 113 -6.09 20.84 -1.83
N LEU A 114 -4.95 20.45 -1.25
CA LEU A 114 -4.26 21.15 -0.16
C LEU A 114 -3.06 21.95 -0.67
N LEU A 115 -3.14 22.49 -1.89
CA LEU A 115 -2.04 23.18 -2.58
C LEU A 115 -0.80 22.28 -2.62
N PHE A 116 0.34 22.75 -2.09
CA PHE A 116 1.59 21.99 -2.02
C PHE A 116 1.81 21.30 -0.67
N LYS A 117 0.81 21.20 0.20
CA LYS A 117 0.97 20.48 1.47
C LYS A 117 1.42 19.04 1.20
N HIS A 118 2.39 18.56 1.98
CA HIS A 118 3.10 17.28 1.80
C HIS A 118 4.10 17.21 0.64
N TRP A 119 4.09 18.17 -0.29
CA TRP A 119 5.03 18.20 -1.40
C TRP A 119 6.21 19.13 -1.11
N GLU A 120 7.41 18.66 -1.44
CA GLU A 120 8.62 19.48 -1.45
C GLU A 120 8.99 19.85 -2.89
N ILE A 121 9.27 21.12 -3.16
CA ILE A 121 9.62 21.60 -4.50
C ILE A 121 11.15 21.63 -4.66
N LEU A 122 11.67 20.85 -5.61
CA LEU A 122 13.11 20.79 -5.94
C LEU A 122 13.54 21.91 -6.89
N ARG A 123 12.66 22.25 -7.82
CA ARG A 123 12.89 23.26 -8.85
C ARG A 123 11.56 23.89 -9.24
N ASN A 124 11.54 25.22 -9.34
CA ASN A 124 10.33 25.98 -9.56
C ASN A 124 10.60 27.16 -10.51
N GLN A 125 10.90 26.85 -11.76
CA GLN A 125 11.29 27.87 -12.74
C GLN A 125 10.08 28.46 -13.47
N GLY A 126 10.30 29.52 -14.25
CA GLY A 126 9.25 30.27 -14.92
C GLY A 126 8.26 30.90 -13.94
N ASP A 127 6.97 30.84 -14.25
CA ASP A 127 5.86 31.28 -13.38
C ASP A 127 5.45 30.21 -12.35
N GLN A 128 6.36 29.26 -12.09
CA GLN A 128 6.30 28.27 -11.02
C GLN A 128 5.14 27.27 -11.16
N PHE A 129 5.20 26.20 -10.36
CA PHE A 129 4.06 25.30 -10.19
C PHE A 129 2.82 26.07 -9.77
N GLY A 130 1.69 25.69 -10.35
CA GLY A 130 0.37 26.07 -9.91
C GLY A 130 -0.45 24.89 -9.44
N VAL A 131 -1.58 25.22 -8.84
CA VAL A 131 -2.72 24.32 -8.68
C VAL A 131 -3.91 24.97 -9.35
N GLU A 132 -4.57 24.22 -10.22
CA GLU A 132 -5.83 24.61 -10.85
C GLU A 132 -6.97 23.91 -10.12
N LYS A 133 -8.06 24.62 -9.79
CA LYS A 133 -9.25 24.00 -9.19
C LYS A 133 -10.01 23.09 -10.15
N VAL A 134 -9.93 23.41 -11.43
CA VAL A 134 -10.42 22.63 -12.58
C VAL A 134 -9.36 22.80 -13.68
N PRO A 135 -8.95 21.72 -14.36
CA PRO A 135 -7.93 21.80 -15.39
C PRO A 135 -8.33 22.76 -16.53
N THR A 136 -7.59 23.85 -16.72
CA THR A 136 -7.85 24.88 -17.74
C THR A 136 -7.25 24.54 -19.12
N GLY A 137 -8.07 24.39 -20.15
CA GLY A 137 -7.59 24.05 -21.49
C GLY A 137 -7.20 22.57 -21.65
N SER A 138 -7.73 21.72 -20.79
CA SER A 138 -7.67 20.26 -20.89
C SER A 138 -9.01 19.70 -20.42
N ASP A 139 -9.23 18.40 -20.58
CA ASP A 139 -10.46 17.77 -20.10
C ASP A 139 -10.50 17.82 -18.55
N PRO A 140 -11.69 17.90 -17.94
CA PRO A 140 -11.82 17.76 -16.49
C PRO A 140 -11.33 16.37 -16.05
N LEU A 141 -10.96 16.23 -14.78
CA LEU A 141 -10.60 14.91 -14.23
C LEU A 141 -11.81 13.95 -14.32
N PRO A 142 -11.66 12.76 -14.94
CA PRO A 142 -12.74 11.79 -15.00
C PRO A 142 -13.23 11.35 -13.61
N ALA A 143 -14.52 11.44 -13.36
CA ALA A 143 -15.10 11.17 -12.04
C ALA A 143 -15.06 9.68 -11.62
N ASP A 144 -14.89 8.78 -12.59
CA ASP A 144 -14.86 7.33 -12.42
C ASP A 144 -13.46 6.78 -12.06
N ILE A 145 -12.42 7.60 -12.13
CA ILE A 145 -11.05 7.21 -11.78
C ILE A 145 -10.86 7.29 -10.25
N PRO A 146 -10.62 6.16 -9.55
CA PRO A 146 -10.53 6.13 -8.09
C PRO A 146 -9.42 7.00 -7.50
N GLU A 147 -8.28 7.12 -8.19
CA GLU A 147 -7.11 7.89 -7.73
C GLU A 147 -7.39 9.39 -7.57
N PHE A 148 -8.44 9.90 -8.22
CA PHE A 148 -8.84 11.30 -8.06
C PHE A 148 -9.71 11.52 -6.84
N HIS A 149 -10.30 10.47 -6.24
CA HIS A 149 -11.15 10.58 -5.04
C HIS A 149 -12.27 11.64 -5.18
N GLY A 150 -12.85 11.77 -6.38
CA GLY A 150 -13.87 12.77 -6.68
C GLY A 150 -13.37 14.23 -6.67
N GLN A 151 -12.05 14.45 -6.62
CA GLN A 151 -11.45 15.78 -6.68
C GLN A 151 -11.36 16.29 -8.11
N THR A 152 -11.37 17.62 -8.26
CA THR A 152 -11.32 18.29 -9.56
C THR A 152 -10.04 19.11 -9.75
N SER A 153 -9.18 19.19 -8.73
CA SER A 153 -7.95 19.97 -8.82
C SER A 153 -6.81 19.17 -9.43
N CYS A 154 -5.84 19.88 -10.01
CA CYS A 154 -4.59 19.29 -10.45
C CYS A 154 -3.42 20.26 -10.25
N PHE A 155 -2.20 19.73 -10.26
CA PHE A 155 -1.01 20.56 -10.40
C PHE A 155 -0.83 20.97 -11.86
N VAL A 156 -0.10 22.06 -12.11
CA VAL A 156 0.30 22.50 -13.45
C VAL A 156 1.71 23.08 -13.43
N THR A 157 2.51 22.80 -14.46
CA THR A 157 3.88 23.31 -14.61
C THR A 157 3.94 24.57 -15.48
N SER A 158 5.07 25.28 -15.38
CA SER A 158 5.36 26.47 -16.18
C SER A 158 6.09 26.11 -17.49
N TYR A 159 6.51 27.13 -18.23
CA TYR A 159 7.39 27.04 -19.41
C TYR A 159 8.85 26.61 -19.17
N GLU A 160 9.25 26.45 -17.92
CA GLU A 160 10.55 25.90 -17.54
C GLU A 160 10.36 24.79 -16.51
N TYR A 161 11.37 23.92 -16.38
CA TYR A 161 11.25 22.72 -15.56
C TYR A 161 10.81 23.03 -14.12
N CYS A 162 9.67 22.46 -13.77
CA CYS A 162 9.12 22.42 -12.43
C CYS A 162 9.22 20.98 -11.92
N ILE A 163 9.82 20.78 -10.74
CA ILE A 163 10.09 19.47 -10.15
C ILE A 163 9.66 19.49 -8.68
N LYS A 164 8.77 18.57 -8.27
CA LYS A 164 8.39 18.37 -6.86
C LYS A 164 8.37 16.89 -6.50
N TYR A 165 8.39 16.59 -5.21
CA TYR A 165 8.46 15.23 -4.73
C TYR A 165 7.78 15.02 -3.38
N GLN A 166 7.51 13.74 -3.08
CA GLN A 166 7.17 13.25 -1.75
C GLN A 166 8.16 12.16 -1.33
N LYS A 167 8.63 12.23 -0.09
CA LYS A 167 9.47 11.18 0.52
C LYS A 167 8.60 10.19 1.27
N PHE A 168 8.89 8.90 1.07
CA PHE A 168 8.43 7.81 1.89
C PHE A 168 9.63 7.21 2.62
N ASP A 169 9.68 7.43 3.93
CA ASP A 169 10.73 6.91 4.80
C ASP A 169 10.47 5.44 5.13
N VAL A 170 11.37 4.56 4.72
CA VAL A 170 11.35 3.12 5.05
C VAL A 170 12.09 2.85 6.36
N SER A 171 13.12 3.64 6.67
CA SER A 171 14.00 3.42 7.83
C SER A 171 13.28 3.44 9.18
N SER A 172 12.22 4.24 9.31
CA SER A 172 11.35 4.27 10.49
C SER A 172 10.38 3.09 10.62
N LYS A 173 10.40 2.09 9.72
CA LYS A 173 9.40 1.02 9.63
C LYS A 173 10.05 -0.37 9.67
N PRO A 174 10.48 -0.85 10.85
CA PRO A 174 11.28 -2.08 10.96
C PRO A 174 10.66 -3.32 10.31
N LEU A 175 9.35 -3.54 10.51
CA LEU A 175 8.65 -4.68 9.91
C LEU A 175 8.59 -4.57 8.38
N LEU A 176 8.32 -3.37 7.85
CA LEU A 176 8.32 -3.14 6.40
C LEU A 176 9.73 -3.32 5.83
N SER A 177 10.77 -2.79 6.48
CA SER A 177 12.17 -2.97 6.07
C SER A 177 12.55 -4.44 5.98
N TYR A 178 12.15 -5.24 6.98
CA TYR A 178 12.37 -6.68 6.97
C TYR A 178 11.65 -7.37 5.80
N ILE A 179 10.37 -7.03 5.58
CA ILE A 179 9.59 -7.58 4.45
C ILE A 179 10.23 -7.19 3.11
N ILE A 180 10.67 -5.93 2.96
CA ILE A 180 11.32 -5.46 1.74
C ILE A 180 12.62 -6.22 1.49
N GLN A 181 13.45 -6.38 2.53
CA GLN A 181 14.72 -7.12 2.44
C GLN A 181 14.53 -8.59 2.06
N LYS A 182 13.56 -9.25 2.68
CA LYS A 182 13.32 -10.68 2.50
C LYS A 182 12.61 -11.01 1.19
N TYR A 183 11.59 -10.22 0.83
CA TYR A 183 10.65 -10.58 -0.24
C TYR A 183 10.77 -9.71 -1.50
N ARG A 184 11.49 -8.59 -1.44
CA ARG A 184 11.68 -7.67 -2.58
C ARG A 184 10.38 -7.37 -3.36
N PRO A 185 9.28 -6.97 -2.69
CA PRO A 185 8.02 -6.69 -3.36
C PRO A 185 8.17 -5.62 -4.44
N ILE A 186 7.46 -5.75 -5.55
CA ILE A 186 7.44 -4.73 -6.61
C ILE A 186 6.98 -3.41 -6.01
N LEU A 187 7.78 -2.36 -6.21
CA LEU A 187 7.40 -1.00 -5.88
C LEU A 187 6.67 -0.38 -7.09
N TYR A 188 5.40 -0.04 -6.90
CA TYR A 188 4.55 0.55 -7.93
C TYR A 188 4.41 2.05 -7.71
N ALA A 189 4.53 2.81 -8.79
CA ALA A 189 4.14 4.21 -8.85
C ALA A 189 3.34 4.50 -10.10
N SER A 190 2.39 5.42 -9.99
CA SER A 190 1.69 5.96 -11.15
C SER A 190 1.19 7.37 -10.93
N GLU A 191 0.87 8.04 -12.02
CA GLU A 191 0.23 9.34 -12.00
C GLU A 191 -0.47 9.59 -13.34
N TRP A 192 -1.56 10.33 -13.28
CA TRP A 192 -2.24 10.81 -14.46
C TRP A 192 -1.64 12.15 -14.87
N TYR A 193 -1.42 12.33 -16.17
CA TYR A 193 -0.95 13.59 -16.72
C TYR A 193 -1.74 13.98 -17.97
N THR A 194 -1.71 15.26 -18.31
CA THR A 194 -2.25 15.79 -19.56
C THR A 194 -1.55 17.09 -19.95
N GLY A 195 -1.78 17.56 -21.17
CA GLY A 195 -1.35 18.85 -21.68
C GLY A 195 -2.52 19.79 -21.92
N ARG A 196 -2.25 20.95 -22.52
CA ARG A 196 -3.31 21.85 -22.99
C ARG A 196 -3.58 21.62 -24.47
N PHE A 197 -4.78 21.94 -24.93
CA PHE A 197 -5.12 21.90 -26.36
C PHE A 197 -4.19 22.81 -27.20
N ASP A 198 -3.78 23.95 -26.65
CA ASP A 198 -3.02 25.00 -27.33
C ASP A 198 -1.50 24.92 -27.12
N CYS A 199 -1.01 24.01 -26.27
CA CYS A 199 0.39 23.96 -25.90
C CYS A 199 0.87 22.54 -25.60
N SER A 200 1.93 22.14 -26.31
CA SER A 200 2.59 20.87 -26.04
C SER A 200 3.38 20.93 -24.74
N CYS A 201 3.54 19.80 -24.07
CA CYS A 201 4.31 19.73 -22.84
C CYS A 201 5.07 18.41 -22.68
N ILE A 202 6.07 18.44 -21.81
CA ILE A 202 6.81 17.27 -21.34
C ILE A 202 6.39 16.97 -19.93
N TYR A 203 6.17 15.68 -19.65
CA TYR A 203 5.95 15.14 -18.33
C TYR A 203 6.92 13.99 -18.05
N GLU A 204 7.38 13.86 -16.81
CA GLU A 204 8.15 12.70 -16.35
C GLU A 204 7.82 12.35 -14.91
N LEU A 205 7.55 11.06 -14.69
CA LEU A 205 7.42 10.42 -13.37
C LEU A 205 8.71 9.63 -13.08
N SER A 206 9.23 9.76 -11.88
CA SER A 206 10.45 9.11 -11.42
C SER A 206 10.32 8.59 -10.00
N LEU A 207 10.91 7.43 -9.72
CA LEU A 207 11.21 6.97 -8.37
C LEU A 207 12.71 7.01 -8.14
N ALA A 208 13.15 7.65 -7.05
CA ALA A 208 14.51 7.52 -6.56
C ALA A 208 14.52 6.74 -5.25
N CYS A 209 15.12 5.55 -5.27
CA CYS A 209 15.23 4.64 -4.13
C CYS A 209 16.62 4.77 -3.52
N LEU A 210 16.72 5.32 -2.31
CA LEU A 210 18.01 5.64 -1.71
C LEU A 210 18.35 4.74 -0.51
N PRO A 211 19.62 4.34 -0.38
CA PRO A 211 20.15 3.75 0.85
C PRO A 211 20.20 4.81 1.97
N PRO A 212 20.52 4.43 3.23
CA PRO A 212 20.72 5.40 4.30
C PRO A 212 21.88 6.33 3.92
N CYS A 213 21.61 7.63 3.84
CA CYS A 213 22.67 8.62 3.63
C CYS A 213 22.64 9.63 4.78
N GLU A 214 23.81 9.92 5.35
CA GLU A 214 23.99 10.88 6.46
C GLU A 214 23.59 12.32 6.10
N LYS A 215 23.32 12.64 4.83
CA LYS A 215 22.85 13.96 4.39
C LYS A 215 21.81 13.82 3.28
N SER A 216 20.54 13.92 3.67
CA SER A 216 19.34 13.95 2.84
C SER A 216 19.22 15.23 2.00
N ASP A 217 20.26 15.54 1.20
CA ASP A 217 20.22 16.68 0.29
C ASP A 217 19.24 16.39 -0.87
N PRO A 218 18.16 17.17 -1.01
CA PRO A 218 17.19 17.02 -2.10
C PRO A 218 17.84 17.11 -3.49
N LYS A 219 18.95 17.83 -3.65
CA LYS A 219 19.68 17.94 -4.92
C LYS A 219 20.43 16.66 -5.30
N LYS A 220 20.72 15.78 -4.34
CA LYS A 220 21.30 14.45 -4.61
C LYS A 220 20.25 13.48 -5.16
N LEU A 221 18.95 13.67 -4.87
CA LEU A 221 17.86 12.85 -5.42
C LEU A 221 17.88 12.84 -6.95
N LEU A 222 18.12 14.01 -7.56
CA LEU A 222 18.16 14.16 -9.02
C LEU A 222 19.48 13.68 -9.68
N LYS A 223 20.52 13.41 -8.88
CA LYS A 223 21.84 13.00 -9.37
C LYS A 223 22.11 11.50 -9.22
N HIS A 224 21.40 10.81 -8.33
CA HIS A 224 21.54 9.37 -8.11
C HIS A 224 20.81 8.53 -9.15
N LYS A 225 21.30 8.56 -10.41
CA LYS A 225 20.73 7.78 -11.51
C LYS A 225 20.77 6.26 -11.30
N ARG A 226 21.69 5.75 -10.46
CA ARG A 226 21.88 4.31 -10.23
C ARG A 226 20.63 3.61 -9.67
N TYR A 227 19.85 4.32 -8.86
CA TYR A 227 18.66 3.78 -8.21
C TYR A 227 17.41 4.59 -8.54
N GLN A 228 17.41 5.12 -9.75
CA GLN A 228 16.29 5.87 -10.29
C GLN A 228 15.66 5.07 -11.43
N LYS A 229 14.33 4.97 -11.41
CA LYS A 229 13.54 4.52 -12.55
C LYS A 229 12.62 5.65 -12.95
N SER A 230 12.42 5.87 -14.25
CA SER A 230 11.53 6.92 -14.74
C SER A 230 10.73 6.48 -15.96
N VAL A 231 9.63 7.18 -16.19
CA VAL A 231 8.78 7.07 -17.37
C VAL A 231 8.37 8.48 -17.79
N SER A 232 8.47 8.77 -19.08
CA SER A 232 8.16 10.08 -19.64
C SER A 232 6.92 10.04 -20.52
N GLY A 233 6.26 11.18 -20.66
CA GLY A 233 5.16 11.42 -21.56
C GLY A 233 5.29 12.77 -22.24
N THR A 234 4.69 12.89 -23.41
CA THR A 234 4.57 14.15 -24.15
C THR A 234 3.13 14.30 -24.57
N ALA A 235 2.52 15.43 -24.21
CA ALA A 235 1.22 15.82 -24.73
C ALA A 235 1.48 16.79 -25.89
N GLY A 236 1.04 16.41 -27.09
CA GLY A 236 1.08 17.30 -28.25
C GLY A 236 -0.09 18.28 -28.24
N LEU A 237 -0.23 19.04 -29.33
CA LEU A 237 -1.45 19.81 -29.58
C LEU A 237 -2.66 18.87 -29.55
N ASP A 238 -3.78 19.33 -29.00
CA ASP A 238 -5.03 18.58 -28.84
C ASP A 238 -4.98 17.35 -27.90
N HIS A 239 -3.87 17.09 -27.21
CA HIS A 239 -3.81 16.06 -26.15
C HIS A 239 -4.37 16.64 -24.85
N THR A 240 -5.71 16.72 -24.76
CA THR A 240 -6.45 17.24 -23.61
C THR A 240 -6.93 16.16 -22.64
N HIS A 241 -6.94 14.90 -23.07
CA HIS A 241 -7.37 13.77 -22.24
C HIS A 241 -6.27 13.37 -21.25
N TRP A 242 -6.68 12.75 -20.15
CA TRP A 242 -5.76 12.29 -19.11
C TRP A 242 -5.21 10.91 -19.46
N GLU A 243 -3.88 10.77 -19.43
CA GLU A 243 -3.18 9.51 -19.64
C GLU A 243 -2.48 9.09 -18.35
N LYS A 244 -2.55 7.80 -18.01
CA LYS A 244 -1.85 7.23 -16.85
C LYS A 244 -0.44 6.81 -17.23
N LYS A 245 0.56 7.30 -16.52
CA LYS A 245 1.93 6.74 -16.55
C LYS A 245 2.15 5.84 -15.34
N GLU A 246 2.72 4.67 -15.59
CA GLU A 246 2.95 3.65 -14.57
C GLU A 246 4.41 3.19 -14.56
N LEU A 247 4.87 2.83 -13.37
CA LEU A 247 6.24 2.42 -13.11
C LEU A 247 6.24 1.28 -12.10
N PHE A 248 6.87 0.17 -12.47
CA PHE A 248 7.11 -0.99 -11.62
C PHE A 248 8.60 -1.10 -11.36
N TYR A 249 9.06 -1.07 -10.11
CA TYR A 249 10.48 -1.07 -9.78
C TYR A 249 10.83 -2.27 -8.88
N GLU A 250 11.66 -3.17 -9.39
CA GLU A 250 12.09 -4.41 -8.74
C GLU A 250 13.55 -4.36 -8.25
N THR A 251 14.38 -3.52 -8.86
CA THR A 251 15.84 -3.51 -8.69
C THR A 251 16.34 -2.33 -7.85
N TYR A 252 15.63 -2.02 -6.77
CA TYR A 252 16.03 -0.99 -5.80
C TYR A 252 17.07 -1.56 -4.78
N PRO A 253 17.82 -0.70 -4.04
CA PRO A 253 18.88 -1.14 -3.12
C PRO A 253 18.40 -2.10 -2.02
N ASP A 254 19.29 -2.98 -1.56
CA ASP A 254 18.96 -3.91 -0.47
C ASP A 254 18.68 -3.20 0.85
N ASP A 255 19.46 -2.17 1.14
CA ASP A 255 19.40 -1.28 2.30
C ASP A 255 18.43 -0.10 2.08
N LEU A 256 17.35 -0.28 1.32
CA LEU A 256 16.38 0.78 1.02
C LEU A 256 15.92 1.52 2.29
N ALA A 257 16.25 2.82 2.37
CA ALA A 257 15.91 3.67 3.51
C ALA A 257 14.88 4.74 3.16
N THR A 258 14.91 5.25 1.93
CA THR A 258 13.99 6.31 1.49
C THR A 258 13.59 6.09 0.04
N ILE A 259 12.30 6.27 -0.25
CA ILE A 259 11.77 6.35 -1.59
C ILE A 259 11.34 7.80 -1.84
N ALA A 260 11.77 8.40 -2.93
CA ALA A 260 11.24 9.68 -3.40
C ALA A 260 10.38 9.46 -4.64
N PHE A 261 9.09 9.79 -4.53
CA PHE A 261 8.18 9.93 -5.65
C PHE A 261 8.37 11.32 -6.24
N ILE A 262 8.93 11.40 -7.44
CA ILE A 262 9.33 12.64 -8.10
C ILE A 262 8.55 12.76 -9.39
N HIS A 263 7.97 13.93 -9.63
CA HIS A 263 7.46 14.24 -10.95
C HIS A 263 7.88 15.62 -11.40
N GLN A 264 7.93 15.79 -12.71
CA GLN A 264 8.36 17.01 -13.34
C GLN A 264 7.73 17.23 -14.68
N GLY A 265 7.78 18.48 -15.12
CA GLY A 265 7.35 18.84 -16.45
C GLY A 265 7.66 20.29 -16.78
N LYS A 266 7.37 20.62 -18.03
CA LYS A 266 7.40 21.96 -18.59
C LYS A 266 6.62 22.02 -19.90
N ASP A 267 6.34 23.22 -20.37
CA ASP A 267 5.87 23.41 -21.75
C ASP A 267 6.97 23.15 -22.80
N GLN A 268 6.59 23.18 -24.08
CA GLN A 268 7.54 23.14 -25.20
C GLN A 268 7.55 24.43 -26.03
N GLN A 269 6.67 25.38 -25.76
CA GLN A 269 6.48 26.61 -26.54
C GLN A 269 7.12 27.84 -25.89
N PHE A 270 7.62 27.70 -24.66
CA PHE A 270 8.21 28.76 -23.87
C PHE A 270 7.25 29.93 -23.62
N TRP A 271 5.97 29.63 -23.39
CA TRP A 271 4.92 30.62 -23.21
C TRP A 271 4.78 31.02 -21.74
N LYS A 272 4.90 32.32 -21.49
CA LYS A 272 4.74 32.88 -20.15
C LYS A 272 3.39 32.44 -19.56
N GLY A 273 3.41 31.96 -18.32
CA GLY A 273 2.27 31.36 -17.64
C GLY A 273 2.47 29.87 -17.38
N ARG A 274 1.35 29.19 -17.11
CA ARG A 274 1.30 27.78 -16.71
C ARG A 274 0.71 26.93 -17.83
N TYR A 275 1.49 26.82 -18.91
CA TYR A 275 1.13 26.07 -20.12
C TYR A 275 1.77 24.67 -20.18
N GLY A 276 2.56 24.31 -19.17
CA GLY A 276 3.22 23.01 -19.13
C GLY A 276 2.27 21.87 -18.76
N SER A 277 2.85 20.70 -18.49
CA SER A 277 2.10 19.50 -18.13
C SER A 277 1.28 19.72 -16.86
N LYS A 278 0.15 19.02 -16.82
CA LYS A 278 -0.74 18.89 -15.68
C LYS A 278 -0.67 17.48 -15.12
N MET A 279 -0.87 17.33 -13.82
CA MET A 279 -0.73 16.04 -13.17
C MET A 279 -1.60 15.93 -11.91
N ALA A 280 -2.14 14.73 -11.67
CA ALA A 280 -3.05 14.42 -10.56
C ALA A 280 -3.10 12.90 -10.30
N GLY A 281 -3.70 12.50 -9.19
CA GLY A 281 -3.92 11.08 -8.88
C GLY A 281 -2.64 10.28 -8.67
N GLY A 282 -1.60 10.90 -8.09
CA GLY A 282 -0.33 10.22 -7.82
C GLY A 282 -0.49 9.04 -6.86
N VAL A 283 0.13 7.91 -7.19
CA VAL A 283 0.13 6.68 -6.40
C VAL A 283 1.55 6.18 -6.16
N LEU A 284 1.84 5.77 -4.92
CA LEU A 284 3.03 5.01 -4.56
C LEU A 284 2.59 3.88 -3.62
N LYS A 285 3.00 2.64 -3.89
CA LYS A 285 2.72 1.49 -3.02
C LYS A 285 3.65 0.31 -3.30
N PHE A 286 3.80 -0.58 -2.34
CA PHE A 286 4.30 -1.93 -2.61
C PHE A 286 3.16 -2.83 -3.11
N VAL A 287 3.42 -3.66 -4.12
CA VAL A 287 2.43 -4.60 -4.66
C VAL A 287 2.42 -5.85 -3.79
N PHE A 288 1.38 -6.04 -2.98
CA PHE A 288 1.28 -7.17 -2.06
C PHE A 288 1.32 -8.51 -2.81
N GLU A 289 0.65 -8.58 -3.96
CA GLU A 289 0.52 -9.78 -4.78
C GLU A 289 1.85 -10.22 -5.42
N SER A 290 2.85 -9.34 -5.42
CA SER A 290 4.20 -9.67 -5.91
C SER A 290 5.03 -10.47 -4.90
N ILE A 291 4.64 -10.47 -3.62
CA ILE A 291 5.37 -11.18 -2.57
C ILE A 291 5.22 -12.69 -2.78
N GLN A 292 6.34 -13.37 -3.02
CA GLN A 292 6.40 -14.82 -3.09
C GLN A 292 6.89 -15.41 -1.76
N PRO A 293 6.39 -16.59 -1.34
CA PRO A 293 6.89 -17.25 -0.14
C PRO A 293 8.38 -17.58 -0.26
N SER A 294 9.15 -17.37 0.81
CA SER A 294 10.53 -17.86 0.89
C SER A 294 10.52 -19.35 1.24
N PRO A 295 11.50 -20.17 0.80
CA PRO A 295 11.65 -21.54 1.26
C PRO A 295 11.65 -21.68 2.80
N ASP A 296 12.20 -20.70 3.52
CA ASP A 296 12.23 -20.66 4.98
C ASP A 296 10.84 -20.47 5.62
N ASP A 297 9.86 -19.97 4.87
CA ASP A 297 8.49 -19.75 5.38
C ASP A 297 7.65 -21.02 5.36
N LEU A 298 8.07 -22.03 4.58
CA LEU A 298 7.35 -23.31 4.44
C LEU A 298 7.71 -24.32 5.54
N SER A 299 8.84 -24.15 6.22
CA SER A 299 9.29 -25.06 7.28
C SER A 299 8.64 -24.81 8.64
N THR A 300 7.84 -23.75 8.78
CA THR A 300 7.21 -23.34 10.05
C THR A 300 5.74 -23.75 10.17
N GLU A 301 5.15 -24.42 9.17
CA GLU A 301 3.75 -24.90 9.22
C GLU A 301 3.60 -26.27 9.96
N GLU A 302 4.68 -26.88 10.48
CA GLU A 302 4.66 -28.22 11.12
C GLU A 302 4.73 -28.25 12.67
N LEU A 303 4.47 -27.15 13.39
CA LEU A 303 4.48 -27.13 14.87
C LEU A 303 3.23 -26.49 15.50
#